data_AF-A0A350IEP3-F1
#
_entry.id   AF-A0A350IEP3-F1
#
_cell.length_a   1.000
_cell.length_b   1.000
_cell.length_c   1.000
_cell.angle_alpha   90.00
_cell.angle_beta   90.00
_cell.angle_gamma   90.00
#
_symmetry.space_group_name_H-M   'P 1'
#
loop_
_entity.id
_entity.type
_entity.pdbx_description
1 polymer ?
#
loop_
_entity_poly.entity_id
_entity_poly.type
_entity_poly.pdbx_seq_one_letter_code
_entity_poly.pdbx_strand_id
1 'polypeptide(L)' 'SVTENTRVSYPINHIEKIVKPISHGPAADNVIFLSADAFGVLPPVSILTPEQTKYYFL' A
#
# COMPACT_ATOMS: atom_id res chain seq x y z
N SER A 1 -2.83 -20.34 21.69
CA SER A 1 -2.47 -19.47 20.57
C SER A 1 -3.70 -19.22 19.70
N VAL A 2 -4.47 -18.17 19.96
CA VAL A 2 -5.84 -18.01 19.41
C VAL A 2 -5.85 -17.57 17.93
N THR A 3 -4.99 -16.63 17.51
CA THR A 3 -4.89 -16.17 16.11
C THR A 3 -3.63 -15.30 15.89
N GLU A 4 -3.06 -15.30 14.68
CA GLU A 4 -2.00 -14.37 14.26
C GLU A 4 -2.56 -13.00 13.78
N ASN A 5 -3.84 -12.94 13.42
CA ASN A 5 -4.50 -11.74 12.92
C ASN A 5 -5.09 -10.89 14.06
N THR A 6 -4.31 -10.62 15.10
CA THR A 6 -4.71 -9.69 16.17
C THR A 6 -4.85 -8.27 15.61
N ARG A 7 -5.87 -7.52 16.06
CA ARG A 7 -6.20 -6.19 15.52
C ARG A 7 -6.43 -5.17 16.64
N VAL A 8 -6.25 -3.90 16.32
CA VAL A 8 -6.62 -2.74 17.14
C VAL A 8 -7.20 -1.65 16.24
N SER A 9 -8.27 -0.99 16.68
CA SER A 9 -8.82 0.21 16.03
C SER A 9 -8.61 1.43 16.91
N TYR A 10 -8.32 2.57 16.28
CA TYR A 10 -8.17 3.85 16.96
C TYR A 10 -8.48 4.99 15.98
N PRO A 11 -8.89 6.18 16.45
CA PRO A 11 -9.13 7.32 15.57
C PRO A 11 -7.81 7.82 14.95
N ILE A 12 -7.86 8.30 13.71
CA ILE A 12 -6.66 8.68 12.94
C ILE A 12 -5.77 9.72 13.65
N ASN A 13 -6.35 10.56 14.52
CA ASN A 13 -5.67 11.58 15.30
C ASN A 13 -4.70 11.04 16.37
N HIS A 14 -4.68 9.73 16.65
CA HIS A 14 -3.65 9.10 17.48
C HIS A 14 -2.27 9.09 16.81
N ILE A 15 -2.21 9.28 15.49
CA ILE A 15 -0.96 9.44 14.74
C ILE A 15 -0.65 10.92 14.57
N GLU A 16 0.56 11.34 14.93
CA GLU A 16 0.98 12.75 14.89
C GLU A 16 1.14 13.27 13.46
N LYS A 17 1.81 12.49 12.60
CA LYS A 17 2.14 12.86 11.21
C LYS A 17 1.03 12.45 10.25
N ILE A 18 -0.07 13.19 10.28
CA ILE A 18 -1.21 12.98 9.38
C ILE A 18 -1.60 14.29 8.69
N VAL A 19 -2.30 14.17 7.55
CA VAL A 19 -2.93 15.31 6.90
C VAL A 19 -4.13 15.78 7.72
N LYS A 20 -4.15 17.07 8.05
CA LYS A 20 -5.21 17.78 8.78
C LYS A 20 -5.58 19.07 8.04
N PRO A 21 -6.80 19.62 8.19
CA PRO A 21 -7.92 19.11 9.00
C PRO A 21 -8.71 17.97 8.33
N ILE A 22 -8.63 17.85 7.01
CA ILE A 22 -9.35 16.83 6.22
C ILE A 22 -8.31 15.91 5.59
N SER A 23 -8.47 14.60 5.74
CA SER A 23 -7.55 13.60 5.18
C SER A 23 -7.76 13.43 3.66
N HIS A 24 -7.14 14.32 2.87
CA HIS A 24 -7.11 14.28 1.41
C HIS A 24 -5.75 14.77 0.90
N GLY A 25 -5.36 14.37 -0.30
CA GLY A 25 -4.12 14.81 -0.94
C GLY A 25 -4.35 15.22 -2.39
N PRO A 26 -3.32 15.77 -3.06
CA PRO A 26 -3.34 15.99 -4.50
C PRO A 26 -3.44 14.65 -5.26
N ALA A 27 -3.61 14.74 -6.58
CA ALA A 27 -3.51 13.57 -7.45
C ALA A 27 -2.14 12.88 -7.25
N ALA A 28 -2.13 11.54 -7.27
CA ALA A 28 -0.92 10.78 -7.00
C ALA A 28 0.04 10.82 -8.19
N ASP A 29 1.27 11.29 -7.97
CA ASP A 29 2.35 11.22 -8.97
C ASP A 29 3.00 9.83 -9.04
N ASN A 30 2.89 9.05 -7.95
CA ASN A 30 3.51 7.74 -7.82
C ASN A 30 2.48 6.69 -7.39
N VAL A 31 2.48 5.55 -8.07
CA VAL A 31 1.61 4.40 -7.77
C VAL A 31 2.49 3.19 -7.46
N ILE A 32 2.28 2.56 -6.29
CA ILE A 32 3.07 1.43 -5.81
C ILE A 32 2.15 0.22 -5.67
N PHE A 33 2.52 -0.90 -6.30
CA PHE A 33 1.86 -2.19 -6.12
C PHE A 33 2.67 -3.05 -5.16
N LEU A 34 2.06 -3.46 -4.04
CA LEU A 34 2.69 -4.33 -3.05
C LEU A 34 2.24 -5.77 -3.32
N SER A 35 3.21 -6.67 -3.53
CA SER A 35 2.98 -8.11 -3.70
C SER A 35 3.79 -8.88 -2.67
N ALA A 36 3.14 -9.79 -1.95
CA ALA A 36 3.81 -10.76 -1.08
C ALA A 36 4.06 -12.05 -1.88
N ASP A 37 5.11 -12.03 -2.70
CA ASP A 37 5.47 -13.17 -3.54
C ASP A 37 6.16 -14.28 -2.72
N ALA A 38 5.42 -15.35 -2.44
CA ALA A 38 5.93 -16.52 -1.73
C ALA A 38 6.82 -17.44 -2.61
N PHE A 39 6.80 -17.25 -3.94
CA PHE A 39 7.63 -18.04 -4.86
C PHE A 39 9.03 -17.43 -5.08
N GLY A 40 9.24 -16.17 -4.66
CA GLY A 40 10.53 -15.49 -4.75
C GLY A 40 10.99 -15.23 -6.18
N VAL A 41 10.05 -15.06 -7.10
CA VAL A 41 10.30 -14.83 -8.53
C VAL A 41 10.39 -13.34 -8.84
N LEU A 42 9.53 -12.53 -8.21
CA LEU A 42 9.51 -11.09 -8.43
C LEU A 42 10.78 -10.45 -7.84
N PRO A 43 11.43 -9.53 -8.56
CA PRO A 43 12.51 -8.74 -7.98
C PRO A 43 11.97 -7.84 -6.86
N PRO A 44 12.84 -7.35 -5.94
CA PRO A 44 12.41 -6.51 -4.83
C PRO A 44 11.67 -5.21 -5.24
N VAL A 45 12.00 -4.65 -6.41
CA VAL A 45 11.33 -3.49 -6.99
C VAL A 45 11.46 -3.53 -8.52
N SER A 46 10.38 -3.15 -9.22
CA SER A 46 10.32 -3.03 -10.67
C SER A 46 9.68 -1.71 -11.08
N ILE A 47 10.20 -1.08 -12.13
CA ILE A 47 9.57 0.07 -12.79
C ILE A 47 8.66 -0.48 -13.89
N LEU A 48 7.37 -0.17 -13.83
CA LEU A 48 6.37 -0.69 -14.75
C LEU A 48 6.13 0.26 -15.92
N THR A 49 5.94 -0.31 -17.12
CA THR A 49 5.35 0.42 -18.26
C THR A 49 3.83 0.57 -18.08
N PRO A 50 3.16 1.50 -18.80
CA PRO A 50 1.71 1.63 -18.70
C PRO A 50 0.91 0.36 -19.01
N GLU A 51 1.43 -0.51 -19.90
CA GLU A 51 0.84 -1.80 -20.23
C GLU A 51 1.00 -2.80 -19.07
N GLN A 52 2.20 -2.87 -18.49
CA GLN A 52 2.48 -3.69 -17.32
C GLN A 52 1.65 -3.22 -16.11
N THR A 53 1.51 -1.91 -15.91
CA THR A 53 0.66 -1.37 -14.83
C THR A 53 -0.78 -1.85 -14.96
N LYS A 54 -1.35 -1.83 -16.18
CA LYS A 54 -2.70 -2.38 -16.40
C LYS A 54 -2.73 -3.88 -16.17
N TYR A 55 -1.72 -4.61 -16.64
CA TYR A 55 -1.65 -6.07 -16.50
C TYR A 55 -1.55 -6.52 -15.04
N TYR A 56 -0.69 -5.89 -14.22
CA TYR A 56 -0.54 -6.24 -12.81
C TYR A 56 -1.65 -5.69 -11.91
N PHE A 57 -2.40 -4.71 -12.40
CA PHE A 57 -3.56 -4.19 -11.68
C PHE A 57 -4.81 -5.07 -11.85
N LEU A 58 -4.94 -5.73 -13.00
CA LEU A 58 -6.03 -6.66 -13.32
C LEU A 58 -5.76 -8.05 -12.73
#